data_AF-A0A1E7X8G0-F1
#
_entry.id   AF-A0A1E7X8G0-F1
#
_cell.length_a   1.000
_cell.length_b   1.000
_cell.length_c   1.000
_cell.angle_alpha   90.00
_cell.angle_beta   90.00
_cell.angle_gamma   90.00
#
_symmetry.space_group_name_H-M   'P 1'
#
loop_
_entity.id
_entity.type
_entity.pdbx_description
1 polymer ?
#
loop_
_entity_poly.entity_id
_entity_poly.type
_entity_poly.pdbx_seq_one_letter_code
_entity_poly.pdbx_strand_id
1 'polypeptide(L)'
;MISKWRNWFGGRRGGVFFLLLGIGIIGIFIALELRLPSAAQLQTVTGRVDWTYDSRGAMYFAARTTPQQFVVHVKGDADGRLRAALRSATRLYPVTVRFDPRQTNHPGFLPGDFHVAYGVSVGGKDVTSLDDVRASYRRDNLVALAMGLVFMLLGAQRLYIYRD
;
A
#
# COMPACT_ATOMS: atom_id res chain seq x y z
N MET A 1 23.53 -35.47 4.42
CA MET A 1 22.65 -34.79 3.42
C MET A 1 22.90 -33.28 3.25
N ILE A 2 23.65 -32.60 4.13
CA ILE A 2 23.92 -31.16 4.06
C ILE A 2 24.83 -30.71 2.88
N SER A 3 25.62 -31.62 2.27
CA SER A 3 26.59 -31.24 1.22
C SER A 3 25.98 -30.96 -0.16
N LYS A 4 24.88 -31.63 -0.54
CA LYS A 4 24.25 -31.45 -1.87
C LYS A 4 23.63 -30.06 -2.04
N TRP A 5 22.96 -29.55 -1.01
CA TRP A 5 22.34 -28.23 -1.02
C TRP A 5 23.39 -27.11 -1.05
N ARG A 6 24.48 -27.28 -0.30
CA ARG A 6 25.58 -26.30 -0.28
C ARG A 6 26.31 -26.20 -1.63
N ASN A 7 26.40 -27.29 -2.40
CA ASN A 7 26.97 -27.27 -3.75
C ASN A 7 26.00 -26.69 -4.79
N TRP A 8 24.69 -26.88 -4.63
CA TRP A 8 23.69 -26.34 -5.55
C TRP A 8 23.51 -24.82 -5.39
N PHE A 9 23.30 -24.36 -4.15
CA PHE A 9 23.36 -22.93 -3.81
C PHE A 9 24.76 -22.36 -4.07
N GLY A 10 25.76 -23.24 -3.98
CA GLY A 10 27.18 -23.06 -4.22
C GLY A 10 27.54 -22.55 -5.60
N GLY A 11 27.00 -23.18 -6.66
CA GLY A 11 27.51 -23.01 -8.02
C GLY A 11 26.66 -22.14 -8.95
N ARG A 12 26.94 -22.27 -10.26
CA ARG A 12 26.31 -21.49 -11.35
C ARG A 12 24.78 -21.52 -11.34
N ARG A 13 24.17 -22.68 -11.00
CA ARG A 13 22.71 -22.84 -10.90
C ARG A 13 22.10 -21.98 -9.79
N GLY A 14 22.75 -21.91 -8.62
CA GLY A 14 22.37 -21.01 -7.53
C GLY A 14 22.49 -19.54 -7.93
N GLY A 15 23.54 -19.17 -8.68
CA GLY A 15 23.72 -17.82 -9.22
C GLY A 15 22.57 -17.38 -10.14
N VAL A 16 22.17 -18.23 -11.09
CA VAL A 16 21.00 -17.98 -11.96
C VAL A 16 19.72 -17.84 -11.13
N PHE A 17 19.50 -18.71 -10.14
CA PHE A 17 18.32 -18.64 -9.27
C PHE A 17 18.24 -17.31 -8.52
N PHE A 18 19.31 -16.88 -7.86
CA PHE A 18 19.32 -15.61 -7.13
C PHE A 18 19.13 -14.40 -8.05
N LEU A 19 19.70 -14.45 -9.26
CA LEU A 19 19.51 -13.40 -10.24
C LEU A 19 18.04 -13.28 -10.67
N LEU A 20 17.40 -14.40 -11.04
CA LEU A 20 15.99 -14.43 -11.43
C LEU A 20 15.07 -14.06 -10.25
N LEU A 21 15.40 -14.48 -9.04
CA LEU A 21 14.69 -14.09 -7.83
C LEU A 21 14.75 -12.58 -7.63
N GLY A 22 15.94 -11.97 -7.77
CA GLY A 22 16.13 -10.52 -7.69
C GLY A 22 15.29 -9.78 -8.72
N ILE A 23 15.32 -10.23 -9.98
CA ILE A 23 14.48 -9.67 -11.06
C ILE A 23 13.00 -9.77 -10.72
N GLY A 24 12.55 -10.94 -10.24
CA GLY A 24 11.16 -11.16 -9.85
C GLY A 24 10.70 -10.21 -8.74
N ILE A 25 11.51 -10.02 -7.71
CA ILE A 25 11.20 -9.10 -6.60
C ILE A 25 11.15 -7.64 -7.09
N ILE A 26 12.07 -7.23 -7.97
CA ILE A 26 12.01 -5.89 -8.60
C ILE A 26 10.75 -5.74 -9.45
N GLY A 27 10.35 -6.79 -10.17
CA GLY A 27 9.08 -6.81 -10.90
C GLY A 27 7.87 -6.58 -9.99
N ILE A 28 7.86 -7.19 -8.80
CA ILE A 28 6.81 -6.96 -7.78
C ILE A 28 6.82 -5.48 -7.33
N PHE A 29 7.99 -4.90 -7.08
CA PHE A 29 8.11 -3.47 -6.74
C PHE A 29 7.46 -2.58 -7.81
N ILE A 30 7.78 -2.81 -9.09
CA ILE A 30 7.22 -2.03 -10.21
C ILE A 30 5.69 -2.22 -10.27
N ALA A 31 5.20 -3.44 -10.15
CA ALA A 31 3.77 -3.72 -10.18
C ALA A 31 3.01 -3.03 -9.03
N LEU A 32 3.60 -2.99 -7.83
CA LEU A 32 3.03 -2.30 -6.68
C LEU A 32 3.03 -0.77 -6.86
N GLU A 33 4.07 -0.21 -7.47
CA GLU A 33 4.15 1.22 -7.77
C GLU A 33 3.10 1.64 -8.81
N LEU A 34 2.88 0.82 -9.84
CA LEU A 34 1.89 1.07 -10.89
C LEU A 34 0.43 0.90 -10.44
N ARG A 35 0.20 0.22 -9.31
CA ARG A 35 -1.15 0.00 -8.77
C ARG A 35 -1.73 1.24 -8.09
N LEU A 36 -0.89 2.21 -7.71
CA LEU A 36 -1.34 3.44 -7.08
C LEU A 36 -2.00 4.35 -8.13
N PRO A 37 -3.25 4.80 -7.93
CA PRO A 37 -3.94 5.64 -8.88
C PRO A 37 -3.28 7.01 -9.01
N SER A 38 -3.38 7.61 -10.19
CA SER A 38 -2.99 9.00 -10.42
C SER A 38 -4.06 9.96 -9.91
N ALA A 39 -3.70 11.22 -9.66
CA ALA A 39 -4.66 12.22 -9.17
C ALA A 39 -5.87 12.41 -10.10
N ALA A 40 -5.67 12.23 -11.41
CA ALA A 40 -6.74 12.34 -12.41
C ALA A 40 -7.74 11.17 -12.39
N GLN A 41 -7.39 10.05 -11.76
CA GLN A 41 -8.27 8.87 -11.63
C GLN A 41 -9.14 8.94 -10.36
N LEU A 42 -8.84 9.87 -9.46
CA LEU A 42 -9.54 10.01 -8.19
C LEU A 42 -10.80 10.86 -8.35
N GLN A 43 -11.90 10.33 -7.84
CA GLN A 43 -13.13 11.10 -7.62
C GLN A 43 -13.11 11.74 -6.24
N THR A 44 -13.78 12.88 -6.11
CA THR A 44 -13.89 13.62 -4.85
C THR A 44 -15.34 13.67 -4.40
N VAL A 45 -15.60 13.26 -3.17
CA VAL A 45 -16.91 13.34 -2.52
C VAL A 45 -16.77 14.13 -1.23
N THR A 46 -17.72 15.01 -0.96
CA THR A 46 -17.79 15.75 0.31
C THR A 46 -19.09 15.43 1.02
N GLY A 47 -19.00 15.11 2.30
CA GLY A 47 -20.17 14.80 3.11
C GLY A 47 -19.86 14.76 4.60
N ARG A 48 -20.90 14.72 5.44
CA ARG A 48 -20.72 14.51 6.89
C ARG A 48 -20.60 13.03 7.18
N VAL A 49 -19.63 12.63 7.99
CA VAL A 49 -19.47 11.23 8.40
C VAL A 49 -20.59 10.86 9.35
N ASP A 50 -21.31 9.78 9.05
CA ASP A 50 -22.43 9.29 9.87
C ASP A 50 -21.96 8.27 10.91
N TRP A 51 -21.06 7.38 10.51
CA TRP A 51 -20.48 6.37 11.37
C TRP A 51 -19.02 6.09 11.00
N THR A 52 -18.28 5.56 11.97
CA THR A 52 -16.89 5.13 11.81
C THR A 52 -16.66 3.80 12.51
N TYR A 53 -15.88 2.91 11.91
CA TYR A 53 -15.42 1.66 12.50
C TYR A 53 -13.91 1.53 12.34
N ASP A 54 -13.22 1.27 13.44
CA ASP A 54 -11.76 1.15 13.50
C ASP A 54 -11.38 -0.34 13.49
N SER A 55 -10.51 -0.74 12.57
CA SER A 55 -9.95 -2.09 12.51
C SER A 55 -8.42 -2.03 12.56
N ARG A 56 -7.77 -3.20 12.70
CA ARG A 56 -6.30 -3.28 12.68
C ARG A 56 -5.75 -2.84 11.31
N GLY A 57 -5.39 -1.57 11.20
CA GLY A 57 -4.70 -0.99 10.04
C GLY A 57 -5.63 -0.28 9.02
N ALA A 58 -6.93 -0.22 9.27
CA ALA A 58 -7.88 0.47 8.42
C ALA A 58 -9.01 1.11 9.24
N MET A 59 -9.54 2.23 8.75
CA MET A 59 -10.72 2.87 9.31
C MET A 59 -11.80 2.94 8.23
N TYR A 60 -12.97 2.40 8.56
CA TYR A 60 -14.13 2.33 7.68
C TYR A 60 -15.12 3.41 8.11
N PHE A 61 -15.75 4.07 7.15
CA PHE A 61 -16.72 5.10 7.43
C PHE A 61 -17.67 5.31 6.25
N ALA A 62 -18.85 5.88 6.52
CA ALA A 62 -19.76 6.31 5.47
C ALA A 62 -20.14 7.78 5.67
N ALA A 63 -20.31 8.49 4.55
CA ALA A 63 -20.81 9.85 4.58
C ALA A 63 -22.35 9.84 4.51
N ARG A 64 -23.03 10.49 5.45
CA ARG A 64 -24.49 10.57 5.55
C ARG A 64 -25.19 11.01 4.27
N THR A 65 -24.53 11.88 3.50
CA THR A 65 -25.05 12.48 2.28
C THR A 65 -24.72 11.69 1.02
N THR A 66 -24.03 10.55 1.15
CA THR A 66 -23.57 9.77 0.01
C THR A 66 -23.79 8.29 0.28
N PRO A 67 -24.40 7.52 -0.65
CA PRO A 67 -24.58 6.08 -0.46
C PRO A 67 -23.25 5.29 -0.42
N GLN A 68 -22.13 5.95 -0.71
CA GLN A 68 -20.80 5.34 -0.79
C GLN A 68 -20.18 5.16 0.59
N GLN A 69 -19.59 3.99 0.79
CA GLN A 69 -18.81 3.65 1.97
C GLN A 69 -17.33 3.70 1.61
N PHE A 70 -16.50 4.10 2.57
CA PHE A 70 -15.08 4.35 2.35
C PHE A 70 -14.22 3.60 3.36
N VAL A 71 -13.06 3.18 2.91
CA VAL A 71 -12.00 2.63 3.75
C VAL A 71 -10.74 3.46 3.55
N VAL A 72 -10.14 3.91 4.65
CA VAL A 72 -8.82 4.55 4.62
C VAL A 72 -7.81 3.63 5.30
N HIS A 73 -6.69 3.39 4.63
CA HIS A 73 -5.61 2.60 5.19
C HIS A 73 -4.73 3.48 6.08
N VAL A 74 -4.56 3.06 7.33
CA VAL A 74 -3.95 3.87 8.40
C VAL A 74 -2.43 3.63 8.47
N LYS A 75 -1.83 3.12 7.38
CA LYS A 75 -0.46 2.57 7.31
C LYS A 75 0.66 3.57 7.65
N GLY A 76 0.36 4.87 7.69
CA GLY A 76 1.28 5.94 8.07
C GLY A 76 0.83 6.80 9.26
N ASP A 77 -0.28 6.49 9.92
CA ASP A 77 -0.83 7.29 11.03
C ASP A 77 -0.18 6.91 12.36
N ALA A 78 1.15 7.06 12.44
CA ALA A 78 1.92 6.80 13.66
C ALA A 78 1.40 7.61 14.87
N ASP A 79 0.85 8.80 14.59
CA ASP A 79 0.38 9.74 15.60
C ASP A 79 -1.14 9.67 15.86
N GLY A 80 -1.88 8.77 15.19
CA GLY A 80 -3.34 8.66 15.36
C GLY A 80 -4.16 9.87 14.89
N ARG A 81 -3.53 10.81 14.17
CA ARG A 81 -4.13 12.08 13.71
C ARG A 81 -5.28 11.85 12.76
N LEU A 82 -5.16 10.89 11.83
CA LEU A 82 -6.23 10.58 10.88
C LEU A 82 -7.45 10.02 11.62
N ARG A 83 -7.23 9.10 12.54
CA ARG A 83 -8.32 8.56 13.38
C ARG A 83 -8.98 9.63 14.23
N ALA A 84 -8.20 10.49 14.87
CA ALA A 84 -8.70 11.57 15.71
C ALA A 84 -9.51 12.59 14.89
N ALA A 85 -8.99 12.99 13.72
CA ALA A 85 -9.66 13.91 12.83
C ALA A 85 -10.99 13.34 12.32
N LEU A 86 -11.03 12.08 11.86
CA LEU A 86 -12.25 11.45 11.41
C LEU A 86 -13.29 11.30 12.53
N ARG A 87 -12.88 10.91 13.74
CA ARG A 87 -13.77 10.87 14.91
C ARG A 87 -14.32 12.25 15.28
N SER A 88 -13.50 13.29 15.17
CA SER A 88 -13.94 14.67 15.42
C SER A 88 -14.91 15.17 14.34
N ALA A 89 -14.68 14.75 13.08
CA ALA A 89 -15.48 15.14 11.94
C ALA A 89 -16.90 14.58 12.01
N THR A 90 -17.08 13.37 12.57
CA THR A 90 -18.40 12.75 12.79
C THR A 90 -19.36 13.69 13.54
N ARG A 91 -18.87 14.66 14.32
CA ARG A 91 -19.69 15.59 15.10
C ARG A 91 -19.74 17.03 14.59
N LEU A 92 -18.70 17.51 13.90
CA LEU A 92 -18.49 18.96 13.76
C LEU A 92 -18.27 19.46 12.32
N TYR A 93 -17.64 18.69 11.43
CA TYR A 93 -17.16 19.20 10.14
C TYR A 93 -17.43 18.25 8.97
N PRO A 94 -17.65 18.78 7.75
CA PRO A 94 -17.71 17.95 6.56
C PRO A 94 -16.33 17.33 6.26
N VAL A 95 -16.36 16.11 5.72
CA VAL A 95 -15.19 15.36 5.26
C VAL A 95 -15.22 15.30 3.75
N THR A 96 -14.10 15.64 3.12
CA THR A 96 -13.89 15.44 1.69
C THR A 96 -12.95 14.26 1.51
N VAL A 97 -13.38 13.29 0.69
CA VAL A 97 -12.66 12.05 0.42
C VAL A 97 -12.31 12.01 -1.06
N ARG A 98 -11.04 11.72 -1.36
CA ARG A 98 -10.56 11.38 -2.69
C ARG A 98 -10.41 9.87 -2.78
N PHE A 99 -11.11 9.22 -3.71
CA PHE A 99 -11.14 7.76 -3.83
C PHE A 99 -11.11 7.32 -5.29
N ASP A 100 -10.68 6.08 -5.53
CA ASP A 100 -10.75 5.46 -6.85
C ASP A 100 -12.04 4.59 -6.93
N PRO A 101 -13.00 4.91 -7.81
CA PRO A 101 -14.25 4.15 -7.92
C PRO A 101 -14.02 2.70 -8.39
N ARG A 102 -12.87 2.40 -9.02
CA ARG A 102 -12.51 1.06 -9.49
C ARG A 102 -11.91 0.19 -8.39
N GLN A 103 -11.52 0.78 -7.26
CA GLN A 103 -10.92 0.05 -6.14
C GLN A 103 -11.89 -0.04 -4.98
N THR A 104 -12.60 -1.16 -4.93
CA THR A 104 -13.48 -1.54 -3.83
C THR A 104 -12.89 -2.64 -2.98
N ASN A 105 -13.19 -2.61 -1.70
CA ASN A 105 -12.84 -3.60 -0.71
C ASN A 105 -14.12 -4.16 -0.07
N HIS A 106 -14.16 -5.47 0.13
CA HIS A 106 -15.33 -6.18 0.66
C HIS A 106 -14.92 -6.86 1.97
N PRO A 107 -14.89 -6.13 3.09
CA PRO A 107 -14.55 -6.70 4.38
C PRO A 107 -15.61 -7.73 4.81
N GLY A 108 -15.21 -8.96 5.12
CA GLY A 108 -16.14 -10.01 5.56
C GLY A 108 -16.89 -9.73 6.88
N PHE A 109 -16.59 -8.63 7.56
CA PHE A 109 -17.16 -8.21 8.84
C PHE A 109 -18.09 -6.98 8.73
N LEU A 110 -18.19 -6.35 7.55
CA LEU A 110 -19.12 -5.24 7.31
C LEU A 110 -19.83 -5.44 5.97
N PRO A 111 -21.16 -5.23 5.90
CA PRO A 111 -21.89 -5.34 4.65
C PRO A 111 -21.65 -4.10 3.76
N GLY A 112 -21.31 -4.34 2.49
CA GLY A 112 -21.22 -3.31 1.45
C GLY A 112 -19.86 -3.20 0.78
N ASP A 113 -19.81 -2.33 -0.23
CA ASP A 113 -18.61 -2.08 -1.04
C ASP A 113 -17.93 -0.83 -0.50
N PHE A 114 -16.68 -0.99 -0.04
CA PHE A 114 -15.90 0.11 0.53
C PHE A 114 -14.87 0.60 -0.47
N HIS A 115 -15.02 1.83 -0.95
CA HIS A 115 -14.03 2.45 -1.81
C HIS A 115 -12.76 2.84 -1.04
N VAL A 116 -11.60 2.56 -1.62
CA VAL A 116 -10.32 2.93 -1.00
C VAL A 116 -10.11 4.45 -1.11
N ALA A 117 -9.98 5.10 0.03
CA ALA A 117 -9.66 6.51 0.14
C ALA A 117 -8.15 6.73 0.03
N TYR A 118 -7.75 7.59 -0.91
CA TYR A 118 -6.36 8.01 -1.15
C TYR A 118 -6.09 9.44 -0.70
N GLY A 119 -7.11 10.17 -0.25
CA GLY A 119 -6.94 11.47 0.37
C GLY A 119 -8.16 11.82 1.21
N VAL A 120 -7.93 12.47 2.35
CA VAL A 120 -8.97 12.85 3.31
C VAL A 120 -8.69 14.26 3.80
N SER A 121 -9.70 15.13 3.71
CA SER A 121 -9.69 16.45 4.32
C SER A 121 -10.91 16.62 5.23
N VAL A 122 -10.73 17.35 6.33
CA VAL A 122 -11.77 17.59 7.34
C VAL A 122 -11.89 19.10 7.52
N GLY A 123 -13.09 19.64 7.27
CA GLY A 123 -13.33 21.09 7.38
C GLY A 123 -12.42 21.92 6.46
N GLY A 124 -12.03 21.36 5.30
CA GLY A 124 -11.12 22.01 4.34
C GLY A 124 -9.63 21.89 4.66
N LYS A 125 -9.24 21.23 5.76
CA LYS A 125 -7.83 20.92 6.07
C LYS A 125 -7.50 19.50 5.66
N ASP A 126 -6.44 19.34 4.85
CA ASP A 126 -5.94 18.03 4.47
C ASP A 126 -5.36 17.32 5.71
N VAL A 127 -5.95 16.16 6.02
CA VAL A 127 -5.50 15.27 7.11
C VAL A 127 -4.60 14.19 6.55
N THR A 128 -4.86 13.76 5.31
CA THR A 128 -4.03 12.82 4.56
C THR A 128 -4.09 13.17 3.09
N SER A 129 -2.96 13.48 2.49
CA SER A 129 -2.85 13.77 1.06
C SER A 129 -2.54 12.50 0.26
N LEU A 130 -2.78 12.57 -1.06
CA LEU A 130 -2.38 11.50 -1.99
C LEU A 130 -0.87 11.24 -1.93
N ASP A 131 -0.08 12.29 -1.75
CA ASP A 131 1.38 12.17 -1.69
C ASP A 131 1.83 11.51 -0.38
N ASP A 132 1.14 11.76 0.74
CA ASP A 132 1.41 11.05 2.00
C ASP A 132 1.11 9.56 1.87
N VAL A 133 -0.02 9.21 1.26
CA VAL A 133 -0.38 7.82 0.97
C VAL A 133 0.69 7.19 0.07
N ARG A 134 1.04 7.85 -1.04
CA ARG A 134 2.06 7.35 -1.97
C ARG A 134 3.42 7.19 -1.29
N ALA A 135 3.83 8.14 -0.45
CA ALA A 135 5.09 8.07 0.29
C ALA A 135 5.11 6.90 1.28
N SER A 136 3.99 6.66 1.99
CA SER A 136 3.87 5.52 2.90
C SER A 136 3.96 4.19 2.16
N TYR A 137 3.24 4.02 1.04
CA TYR A 137 3.32 2.79 0.24
C TYR A 137 4.69 2.61 -0.40
N ARG A 138 5.29 3.69 -0.93
CA ARG A 138 6.62 3.63 -1.54
C ARG A 138 7.68 3.22 -0.51
N ARG A 139 7.63 3.72 0.73
CA ARG A 139 8.58 3.35 1.80
C ARG A 139 8.58 1.84 2.05
N ASP A 140 7.41 1.20 2.07
CA ASP A 140 7.33 -0.25 2.24
C ASP A 140 7.79 -1.01 0.99
N ASN A 141 7.45 -0.49 -0.19
CA ASN A 141 7.88 -1.07 -1.46
C ASN A 141 9.41 -0.99 -1.64
N LEU A 142 10.08 0.03 -1.09
CA LEU A 142 11.54 0.16 -1.14
C LEU A 142 12.27 -1.02 -0.52
N VAL A 143 11.67 -1.70 0.47
CA VAL A 143 12.25 -2.93 1.04
C VAL A 143 12.32 -4.04 -0.02
N ALA A 144 11.26 -4.18 -0.82
CA ALA A 144 11.26 -5.13 -1.94
C ALA A 144 12.35 -4.75 -2.97
N LEU A 145 12.46 -3.47 -3.32
CA LEU A 145 13.52 -3.01 -4.23
C LEU A 145 14.92 -3.33 -3.70
N ALA A 146 15.20 -3.00 -2.44
CA ALA A 146 16.49 -3.25 -1.80
C ALA A 146 16.82 -4.75 -1.79
N MET A 147 15.86 -5.59 -1.37
CA MET A 147 16.04 -7.06 -1.37
C MET A 147 16.26 -7.60 -2.78
N GLY A 148 15.50 -7.11 -3.76
CA GLY A 148 15.66 -7.49 -5.17
C GLY A 148 17.06 -7.18 -5.70
N LEU A 149 17.58 -5.99 -5.41
CA LEU A 149 18.94 -5.60 -5.78
C LEU A 149 20.01 -6.47 -5.11
N VAL A 150 19.86 -6.77 -3.82
CA VAL A 150 20.80 -7.66 -3.10
C VAL A 150 20.84 -9.04 -3.74
N PHE A 151 19.69 -9.65 -4.02
CA PHE A 151 19.64 -10.96 -4.67
C PHE A 151 20.20 -10.93 -6.10
N MET A 152 19.93 -9.86 -6.84
CA MET A 152 20.49 -9.67 -8.19
C MET A 152 22.02 -9.57 -8.16
N LEU A 153 22.58 -8.79 -7.23
CA LEU A 153 24.03 -8.64 -7.05
C LEU A 153 24.68 -9.95 -6.62
N LEU A 154 24.09 -10.67 -5.65
CA LEU A 154 24.57 -11.98 -5.22
C LEU A 154 24.54 -13.00 -6.37
N GLY A 155 23.48 -12.99 -7.18
CA GLY A 155 23.37 -13.84 -8.37
C GLY A 155 24.43 -13.53 -9.41
N ALA A 156 24.61 -12.23 -9.73
CA ALA A 156 25.58 -11.76 -10.71
C ALA A 156 27.03 -12.03 -10.28
N GLN A 157 27.38 -11.70 -9.04
CA GLN A 157 28.70 -11.99 -8.47
C GLN A 157 29.00 -13.49 -8.55
N ARG A 158 28.01 -14.33 -8.26
CA ARG A 158 28.18 -15.77 -8.28
C ARG A 158 28.34 -16.32 -9.70
N LEU A 159 27.54 -15.83 -10.64
CA LEU A 159 27.70 -16.17 -12.06
C LEU A 159 29.07 -15.75 -12.61
N TYR A 160 29.62 -14.64 -12.11
CA TYR A 160 30.97 -14.19 -12.45
C TYR A 160 32.05 -15.12 -11.87
N ILE A 161 31.92 -15.54 -10.61
CA ILE A 161 32.87 -16.47 -9.95
C ILE A 161 32.88 -17.86 -10.61
N TYR A 162 31.72 -18.35 -11.06
CA TYR A 162 31.57 -19.67 -11.69
C TYR A 162 31.41 -19.57 -13.22
N ARG A 163 32.07 -18.59 -13.83
CA ARG A 163 32.09 -18.36 -15.27
C ARG A 163 32.91 -19.43 -16.02
N ASP A 164 33.94 -19.96 -15.35
CA ASP A 164 34.81 -21.05 -15.81
C ASP A 164 34.31 -22.42 -15.34
#